data_AF-D4XSB2-F1
#
_entry.id   AF-D4XSB2-F1
#
_cell.length_a   1.000
_cell.length_b   1.000
_cell.length_c   1.000
_cell.angle_alpha   90.00
_cell.angle_beta   90.00
_cell.angle_gamma   90.00
#
_symmetry.space_group_name_H-M   'P 1'
#
loop_
_entity.id
_entity.type
_entity.pdbx_description
1 polymer ?
#
loop_
_entity_poly.entity_id
_entity_poly.type
_entity_poly.pdbx_seq_one_letter_code
_entity_poly.pdbx_strand_id
1 'polypeptide(L)'
;MQTLNSILLVINHPQNPVDALILTKKLAQLAKQQGFESHTISVKDQIPDIAFSKVVFIGQTPTQLDPFKAYSVVTISLEQANQDIQQAFEYALTHAQPIDQLKAETQLNNTQQAQRFVAITACPTGVAHTFMAAEALQQGANKLGYQIDIETQGSVGAKKHPHR
;
A
#
# COMPACT_ATOMS: atom_id res chain seq x y z
N MET A 1 -20.22 11.00 -30.20
CA MET A 1 -19.51 11.66 -29.08
C MET A 1 -18.53 10.64 -28.52
N GLN A 2 -17.25 10.71 -28.90
CA GLN A 2 -16.23 9.77 -28.43
C GLN A 2 -15.87 10.15 -27.00
N THR A 3 -16.24 9.31 -26.03
CA THR A 3 -15.78 9.48 -24.65
C THR A 3 -14.27 9.23 -24.63
N LEU A 4 -13.51 10.16 -24.06
CA LEU A 4 -12.07 10.02 -23.88
C LEU A 4 -11.79 8.92 -22.85
N ASN A 5 -11.71 7.68 -23.31
CA ASN A 5 -11.43 6.49 -22.51
C ASN A 5 -9.91 6.33 -22.25
N SER A 6 -9.20 7.44 -21.99
CA SER A 6 -7.76 7.46 -21.75
C SER A 6 -7.44 7.64 -20.28
N ILE A 7 -6.65 6.72 -19.71
CA ILE A 7 -6.27 6.67 -18.29
C ILE A 7 -4.75 6.77 -18.17
N LEU A 8 -4.27 7.59 -17.24
CA LEU A 8 -2.86 7.69 -16.88
C LEU A 8 -2.58 6.86 -15.62
N LEU A 9 -1.72 5.86 -15.74
CA LEU A 9 -1.21 5.05 -14.64
C LEU A 9 0.13 5.63 -14.17
N VAL A 10 0.19 6.05 -12.91
CA VAL A 10 1.38 6.68 -12.32
C VAL A 10 1.98 5.75 -11.27
N ILE A 11 3.19 5.27 -11.52
CA ILE A 11 3.89 4.35 -10.61
C ILE A 11 4.48 5.16 -9.46
N ASN A 12 4.06 4.85 -8.22
CA ASN A 12 4.61 5.45 -7.01
C ASN A 12 4.68 4.43 -5.86
N HIS A 13 5.74 3.62 -5.83
CA HIS A 13 6.00 2.72 -4.70
C HIS A 13 7.51 2.61 -4.41
N PRO A 14 8.10 3.52 -3.61
CA PRO A 14 9.54 3.61 -3.42
C PRO A 14 10.14 2.37 -2.73
N GLN A 15 9.37 1.66 -1.89
CA GLN A 15 9.84 0.47 -1.19
C GLN A 15 9.89 -0.79 -2.07
N ASN A 16 8.98 -0.90 -3.06
CA ASN A 16 8.84 -2.06 -3.96
C ASN A 16 8.51 -1.59 -5.38
N PRO A 17 9.47 -1.00 -6.11
CA PRO A 17 9.22 -0.43 -7.43
C PRO A 17 8.94 -1.49 -8.50
N VAL A 18 9.47 -2.70 -8.34
CA VAL A 18 9.30 -3.82 -9.29
C VAL A 18 7.87 -4.33 -9.29
N ASP A 19 7.30 -4.57 -8.10
CA ASP A 19 5.91 -5.03 -7.97
C ASP A 19 4.93 -4.01 -8.52
N ALA A 20 5.16 -2.72 -8.24
CA ALA A 20 4.34 -1.64 -8.78
C ALA A 20 4.41 -1.59 -10.31
N LEU A 21 5.58 -1.80 -10.91
CA LEU A 21 5.73 -1.88 -12.36
C LEU A 21 4.98 -3.08 -12.95
N ILE A 22 5.11 -4.27 -12.35
CA ILE A 22 4.40 -5.48 -12.79
C ILE A 22 2.89 -5.25 -12.74
N LEU A 23 2.41 -4.69 -11.64
CA LEU A 23 1.00 -4.40 -11.42
C LEU A 23 0.46 -3.40 -12.44
N THR A 24 1.25 -2.37 -12.72
CA THR A 24 0.90 -1.36 -13.72
C THR A 24 0.79 -1.96 -15.11
N LYS A 25 1.70 -2.87 -15.50
CA LYS A 25 1.59 -3.59 -16.78
C LYS A 25 0.33 -4.44 -16.85
N LYS A 26 -0.03 -5.14 -15.76
CA LYS A 26 -1.27 -5.92 -15.70
C LYS A 26 -2.50 -5.04 -15.84
N LEU A 27 -2.54 -3.90 -15.13
CA LEU A 27 -3.64 -2.94 -15.23
C LEU A 27 -3.72 -2.32 -16.63
N ALA A 28 -2.58 -1.99 -17.25
CA ALA A 28 -2.55 -1.48 -18.62
C ALA A 28 -3.11 -2.50 -19.63
N GLN A 29 -2.75 -3.78 -19.46
CA GLN A 29 -3.29 -4.87 -20.27
C GLN A 29 -4.80 -5.04 -20.05
N LEU A 30 -5.26 -4.96 -18.81
CA LEU A 30 -6.68 -5.06 -18.44
C LEU A 30 -7.48 -3.88 -19.00
N ALA A 31 -6.97 -2.65 -18.87
CA ALA A 31 -7.57 -1.46 -19.46
C ALA A 31 -7.75 -1.62 -20.97
N LYS A 32 -6.73 -2.13 -21.67
CA LYS A 32 -6.79 -2.41 -23.10
C LYS A 32 -7.86 -3.46 -23.45
N GLN A 33 -8.01 -4.50 -22.64
CA GLN A 33 -9.08 -5.51 -22.82
C GLN A 33 -10.48 -4.91 -22.63
N GLN A 34 -10.61 -3.93 -21.76
CA GLN A 34 -11.84 -3.18 -21.49
C GLN A 34 -12.07 -2.01 -22.49
N GLY A 35 -11.19 -1.83 -23.49
CA GLY A 35 -11.31 -0.77 -24.49
C GLY A 35 -10.86 0.61 -24.02
N PHE A 36 -10.05 0.69 -22.96
CA PHE A 36 -9.41 1.92 -22.47
C PHE A 36 -7.97 2.03 -22.97
N GLU A 37 -7.59 3.24 -23.39
CA GLU A 37 -6.21 3.60 -23.71
C GLU A 37 -5.49 3.91 -22.39
N SER A 38 -4.43 3.17 -22.05
CA SER A 38 -3.67 3.39 -20.83
C SER A 38 -2.26 3.87 -21.13
N HIS A 39 -1.85 4.95 -20.47
CA HIS A 39 -0.48 5.46 -20.51
C HIS A 39 0.17 5.24 -19.16
N THR A 40 1.42 4.78 -19.13
CA THR A 40 2.15 4.51 -17.90
C THR A 40 3.32 5.47 -17.75
N ILE A 41 3.42 6.13 -16.60
CA ILE A 41 4.55 6.97 -16.22
C ILE A 41 4.98 6.68 -14.79
N SER A 42 6.20 7.01 -14.41
CA SER A 42 6.57 7.08 -12.98
C SER A 42 6.24 8.46 -12.43
N VAL A 43 6.09 8.58 -11.11
CA VAL A 43 5.88 9.89 -10.44
C VAL A 43 6.96 10.94 -10.75
N LYS A 44 8.17 10.49 -11.12
CA LYS A 44 9.32 11.36 -11.47
C LYS A 44 9.36 11.76 -12.95
N ASP A 45 8.59 11.07 -13.79
CA ASP A 45 8.54 11.33 -15.22
C ASP A 45 7.63 12.53 -15.51
N GLN A 46 7.86 13.19 -16.64
CA GLN A 46 6.99 14.27 -17.08
C GLN A 46 5.63 13.70 -17.52
N ILE A 47 4.56 14.39 -17.12
CA ILE A 47 3.22 14.08 -17.61
C ILE A 47 3.20 14.37 -19.11
N PRO A 48 2.86 13.39 -19.96
CA PRO A 48 2.84 13.62 -21.39
C PRO A 48 1.73 14.63 -21.74
N ASP A 49 1.93 15.43 -22.79
CA ASP A 49 0.99 16.46 -23.26
C ASP A 49 -0.18 15.81 -24.03
N ILE A 50 -0.88 14.89 -23.37
CA ILE A 50 -2.05 14.18 -23.88
C ILE A 50 -3.19 14.34 -22.89
N ALA A 51 -4.41 14.50 -23.40
CA ALA A 51 -5.58 14.66 -22.57
C ALA A 51 -6.00 13.31 -21.98
N PHE A 52 -5.90 13.17 -20.65
CA PHE A 52 -6.44 12.04 -19.89
C PHE A 52 -7.69 12.45 -19.14
N SER A 53 -8.63 11.52 -18.99
CA SER A 53 -9.83 11.75 -18.17
C SER A 53 -9.60 11.38 -16.71
N LYS A 54 -8.70 10.43 -16.43
CA LYS A 54 -8.43 9.92 -15.09
C LYS A 54 -6.95 9.61 -14.89
N VAL A 55 -6.48 9.81 -13.67
CA VAL A 55 -5.12 9.49 -13.23
C VAL A 55 -5.20 8.50 -12.07
N VAL A 56 -4.46 7.40 -12.17
CA VAL A 56 -4.47 6.29 -11.21
C VAL A 56 -3.05 6.13 -10.67
N PHE A 57 -2.85 6.41 -9.39
CA PHE A 57 -1.61 6.17 -8.69
C PHE A 57 -1.51 4.71 -8.24
N ILE A 58 -0.37 4.08 -8.50
CA ILE A 58 -0.10 2.68 -8.18
C ILE A 58 0.83 2.61 -6.98
N GLY A 59 0.36 2.02 -5.89
CA GLY A 59 1.09 1.86 -4.64
C GLY A 59 0.68 2.88 -3.60
N GLN A 60 1.35 4.03 -3.59
CA GLN A 60 1.14 5.09 -2.61
C GLN A 60 0.74 6.39 -3.30
N THR A 61 -0.02 7.24 -2.61
CA THR A 61 -0.31 8.59 -3.10
C THR A 61 0.97 9.43 -3.03
N PRO A 62 1.38 10.09 -4.11
CA PRO A 62 2.58 10.91 -4.09
C PRO A 62 2.39 12.16 -3.22
N THR A 63 3.46 12.60 -2.56
CA THR A 63 3.44 13.81 -1.72
C THR A 63 3.22 15.07 -2.55
N GLN A 64 3.71 15.07 -3.80
CA GLN A 64 3.58 16.18 -4.74
C GLN A 64 2.45 15.90 -5.73
N LEU A 65 1.32 16.56 -5.51
CA LEU A 65 0.10 16.40 -6.30
C LEU A 65 -0.19 17.61 -7.19
N ASP A 66 0.62 18.67 -7.09
CA ASP A 66 0.48 19.90 -7.88
C ASP A 66 0.28 19.70 -9.38
N PRO A 67 1.06 18.85 -10.09
CA PRO A 67 0.89 18.68 -11.53
C PRO A 67 -0.38 17.88 -11.90
N PHE A 68 -1.04 17.26 -10.91
CA PHE A 68 -2.24 16.46 -11.12
C PHE A 68 -3.53 17.15 -10.68
N LYS A 69 -3.48 18.38 -10.13
CA LYS A 69 -4.64 19.11 -9.58
C LYS A 69 -5.81 19.28 -10.56
N ALA A 70 -5.51 19.32 -11.86
CA ALA A 70 -6.52 19.46 -12.91
C ALA A 70 -7.27 18.15 -13.24
N TYR A 71 -6.82 17.00 -12.71
CA TYR A 71 -7.35 15.70 -13.08
C TYR A 71 -8.03 15.00 -11.90
N SER A 72 -8.98 14.11 -12.22
CA SER A 72 -9.52 13.16 -11.25
C SER A 72 -8.48 12.09 -10.96
N VAL A 73 -8.11 11.98 -9.69
CA VAL A 73 -7.08 11.05 -9.22
C VAL A 73 -7.70 9.94 -8.37
N VAL A 74 -7.05 8.79 -8.34
CA VAL A 74 -7.34 7.70 -7.41
C VAL A 74 -6.05 6.97 -7.11
N THR A 75 -5.94 6.37 -5.92
CA THR A 75 -4.78 5.54 -5.56
C THR A 75 -5.23 4.11 -5.39
N ILE A 76 -4.53 3.18 -6.02
CA ILE A 76 -4.69 1.74 -5.84
C ILE A 76 -3.46 1.23 -5.10
N SER A 77 -3.66 0.62 -3.94
CA SER A 77 -2.56 -0.03 -3.21
C SER A 77 -2.16 -1.35 -3.88
N LEU A 78 -0.90 -1.76 -3.68
CA LEU A 78 -0.41 -3.06 -4.14
C LEU A 78 -1.26 -4.22 -3.59
N GLU A 79 -1.72 -4.09 -2.35
CA GLU A 79 -2.49 -5.12 -1.67
C GLU A 79 -3.87 -5.31 -2.32
N GLN A 80 -4.60 -4.21 -2.56
CA GLN A 80 -5.90 -4.25 -3.25
C GLN A 80 -5.80 -4.89 -4.63
N ALA A 81 -4.80 -4.49 -5.42
CA ALA A 81 -4.64 -5.02 -6.77
C ALA A 81 -4.03 -6.43 -6.82
N ASN A 82 -3.35 -6.88 -5.76
CA ASN A 82 -2.93 -8.28 -5.61
C ASN A 82 -4.09 -9.19 -5.20
N GLN A 83 -5.06 -8.69 -4.44
CA GLN A 83 -6.27 -9.43 -4.08
C GLN A 83 -7.17 -9.63 -5.31
N ASP A 84 -7.57 -8.53 -5.95
CA ASP A 84 -8.39 -8.58 -7.17
C ASP A 84 -8.12 -7.36 -8.05
N ILE A 85 -7.46 -7.58 -9.18
CA ILE A 85 -7.08 -6.52 -10.11
C ILE A 85 -8.26 -5.96 -10.92
N GLN A 86 -9.29 -6.76 -11.20
CA GLN A 86 -10.48 -6.30 -11.93
C GLN A 86 -11.29 -5.38 -11.03
N GLN A 87 -11.52 -5.81 -9.79
CA GLN A 87 -12.22 -5.01 -8.80
C GLN A 87 -11.44 -3.72 -8.47
N ALA A 88 -10.12 -3.79 -8.35
CA ALA A 88 -9.28 -2.61 -8.12
C ALA A 88 -9.37 -1.60 -9.29
N PHE A 89 -9.43 -2.09 -10.53
CA PHE A 89 -9.61 -1.24 -11.70
C PHE A 89 -11.00 -0.59 -11.75
N GLU A 90 -12.06 -1.36 -11.48
CA GLU A 90 -13.43 -0.85 -11.43
C GLU A 90 -13.62 0.17 -10.30
N TYR A 91 -13.01 -0.09 -9.15
CA TYR A 91 -12.92 0.85 -8.05
C TYR A 91 -12.28 2.16 -8.50
N ALA A 92 -11.15 2.09 -9.21
CA ALA A 92 -10.45 3.27 -9.71
C ALA A 92 -11.27 4.06 -10.73
N LEU A 93 -12.08 3.40 -11.56
CA LEU A 93 -12.98 4.09 -12.49
C LEU A 93 -14.10 4.85 -11.76
N THR A 94 -14.64 4.25 -10.70
CA THR A 94 -15.82 4.73 -9.96
C THR A 94 -15.47 5.76 -8.89
N HIS A 95 -14.33 5.60 -8.22
CA HIS A 95 -13.88 6.43 -7.10
C HIS A 95 -12.84 7.49 -7.48
N ALA A 96 -12.62 7.75 -8.78
CA ALA A 96 -11.75 8.82 -9.21
C ALA A 96 -12.34 10.19 -8.81
N GLN A 97 -11.65 10.89 -7.91
CA GLN A 97 -12.08 12.15 -7.31
C GLN A 97 -10.99 13.23 -7.44
N PRO A 98 -11.34 14.52 -7.35
CA PRO A 98 -10.33 15.58 -7.29
C PRO A 98 -9.42 15.42 -6.06
N ILE A 99 -8.17 15.87 -6.18
CA ILE A 99 -7.13 15.73 -5.14
C ILE A 99 -7.58 16.24 -3.77
N ASP A 100 -8.41 17.28 -3.71
CA ASP A 100 -8.93 17.83 -2.46
C ASP A 100 -9.73 16.80 -1.64
N GLN A 101 -10.49 15.92 -2.29
CA GLN A 101 -11.26 14.86 -1.62
C GLN A 101 -10.38 13.65 -1.28
N LEU A 102 -9.40 13.33 -2.13
CA LEU A 102 -8.43 12.26 -1.87
C LEU A 102 -7.66 12.49 -0.55
N LYS A 103 -7.32 13.76 -0.26
CA LYS A 103 -6.67 14.14 1.02
C LYS A 103 -7.57 13.91 2.24
N ALA A 104 -8.88 14.14 2.10
CA ALA A 104 -9.84 13.97 3.19
C ALA A 104 -10.08 12.48 3.51
N GLU A 105 -10.14 11.62 2.51
CA GLU A 105 -10.32 10.17 2.70
C GLU A 105 -9.05 9.47 3.21
N THR A 106 -7.86 9.97 2.83
CA THR A 106 -6.57 9.46 3.33
C THR A 106 -6.44 9.64 4.85
N GLN A 107 -7.12 10.64 5.44
CA GLN A 107 -7.12 10.84 6.90
C GLN A 107 -8.05 9.87 7.65
N LEU A 108 -9.10 9.34 7.01
CA LEU A 108 -10.03 8.38 7.62
C LEU A 108 -9.58 6.92 7.45
N ASN A 109 -8.86 6.61 6.38
CA ASN A 109 -8.48 5.23 6.01
C ASN A 109 -7.08 4.81 6.46
N ASN A 110 -6.32 5.67 7.16
CA ASN A 110 -5.04 5.29 7.78
C ASN A 110 -5.20 4.44 9.05
N THR A 111 -6.40 3.86 9.25
CA THR A 111 -6.60 2.72 10.14
C THR A 111 -6.34 1.43 9.35
N GLN A 112 -5.23 1.34 8.61
CA GLN A 112 -4.59 0.03 8.46
C GLN A 112 -4.16 -0.35 9.86
N GLN A 113 -5.03 -1.11 10.55
CA GLN A 113 -4.73 -1.68 11.85
C GLN A 113 -3.44 -2.47 11.66
N ALA A 114 -2.31 -1.91 12.10
CA ALA A 114 -1.06 -2.62 12.22
C ALA A 114 -1.41 -3.99 12.82
N GLN A 115 -1.25 -5.07 12.03
CA GLN A 115 -1.75 -6.37 12.44
C GLN A 115 -1.19 -6.66 13.84
N ARG A 116 -2.12 -6.83 14.79
CA ARG A 116 -1.81 -7.03 16.20
C ARG A 116 -1.76 -8.51 16.47
N PHE A 117 -0.68 -9.00 17.03
CA PHE A 117 -0.56 -10.38 17.46
C PHE A 117 0.11 -10.49 18.83
N VAL A 118 -0.11 -11.62 19.49
CA VAL A 118 0.50 -11.93 20.78
C VAL A 118 1.48 -13.08 20.57
N ALA A 119 2.67 -12.99 21.16
CA ALA A 119 3.67 -14.05 21.13
C ALA A 119 4.02 -14.51 22.53
N ILE A 120 4.22 -15.82 22.70
CA ILE A 120 4.73 -16.41 23.94
C ILE A 120 6.09 -17.02 23.63
N THR A 121 7.13 -16.61 24.35
CA THR A 121 8.44 -17.26 24.27
C THR A 121 8.67 -18.09 25.52
N ALA A 122 9.15 -19.32 25.36
CA ALA A 122 9.45 -20.21 26.47
C ALA A 122 10.70 -21.03 26.16
N CYS A 123 11.63 -21.11 27.11
CA CYS A 123 12.79 -21.99 27.02
C CYS A 123 12.91 -22.77 28.33
N PRO A 124 12.77 -24.11 28.29
CA PRO A 124 12.74 -24.92 29.52
C PRO A 124 14.09 -24.95 30.26
N THR A 125 15.19 -24.61 29.57
CA THR A 125 16.56 -24.71 30.10
C THR A 125 17.13 -23.40 30.64
N GLY A 126 16.38 -22.28 30.56
CA GLY A 126 16.81 -21.01 31.14
C GLY A 126 16.18 -19.77 30.51
N VAL A 127 16.41 -18.60 31.12
CA VAL A 127 15.75 -17.34 30.75
C VAL A 127 16.42 -16.59 29.59
N ALA A 128 17.68 -16.89 29.29
CA ALA A 128 18.47 -16.14 28.30
C ALA A 128 17.86 -16.23 26.90
N HIS A 129 17.62 -17.44 26.38
CA HIS A 129 17.03 -17.62 25.05
C HIS A 129 15.56 -17.17 24.99
N THR A 130 14.82 -17.21 26.11
CA THR A 130 13.46 -16.67 26.20
C THR A 130 13.42 -15.17 25.92
N PHE A 131 14.32 -14.40 26.53
CA PHE A 131 14.43 -12.96 26.30
C PHE A 131 15.01 -12.64 24.92
N MET A 132 16.05 -13.35 24.48
CA MET A 132 16.61 -13.16 23.13
C MET A 132 15.56 -13.41 22.03
N ALA A 133 14.73 -14.45 22.19
CA ALA A 133 13.63 -14.72 21.27
C ALA A 133 12.57 -13.60 21.29
N ALA A 134 12.24 -13.07 22.47
CA ALA A 134 11.31 -11.96 22.61
C ALA A 134 11.83 -10.69 21.92
N GLU A 135 13.09 -10.33 22.13
CA GLU A 135 13.71 -9.17 21.48
C GLU A 135 13.76 -9.34 19.95
N ALA A 136 14.12 -10.52 19.46
CA ALA A 136 14.14 -10.80 18.03
C ALA A 136 12.75 -10.68 17.39
N LEU A 137 11.71 -11.17 18.07
CA LEU A 137 10.32 -11.06 17.62
C LEU A 137 9.83 -9.60 17.60
N GLN A 138 10.14 -8.83 18.66
CA GLN A 138 9.80 -7.41 18.73
C GLN A 138 10.46 -6.62 17.60
N GLN A 139 11.76 -6.85 17.37
CA GLN A 139 12.49 -6.19 16.29
C GLN A 139 11.96 -6.58 14.90
N GLY A 140 11.61 -7.85 14.70
CA GLY A 140 11.00 -8.32 13.45
C GLY A 140 9.64 -7.67 13.18
N ALA A 141 8.77 -7.61 14.19
CA ALA A 141 7.48 -6.97 14.09
C ALA A 141 7.60 -5.47 13.79
N ASN A 142 8.50 -4.77 14.48
CA ASN A 142 8.76 -3.34 14.24
C ASN A 142 9.26 -3.09 12.81
N LYS A 143 10.15 -3.94 12.28
CA LYS A 143 10.63 -3.85 10.89
C LYS A 143 9.53 -4.05 9.86
N LEU A 144 8.54 -4.88 10.19
CA LEU A 144 7.42 -5.22 9.31
C LEU A 144 6.17 -4.34 9.57
N GLY A 145 6.23 -3.38 10.49
CA GLY A 145 5.12 -2.48 10.81
C GLY A 145 3.97 -3.11 11.60
N TYR A 146 4.23 -4.20 12.32
CA TYR A 146 3.24 -4.89 13.14
C TYR A 146 3.28 -4.48 14.61
N GLN A 147 2.16 -4.67 15.32
CA GLN A 147 2.08 -4.52 16.77
C GLN A 147 2.11 -5.91 17.43
N ILE A 148 3.02 -6.13 18.39
CA ILE A 148 3.28 -7.46 18.98
C ILE A 148 3.35 -7.50 20.51
N ASP A 149 2.33 -7.94 21.24
CA ASP A 149 2.50 -8.14 22.69
C ASP A 149 3.25 -9.45 22.99
N ILE A 150 4.37 -9.38 23.71
CA ILE A 150 5.19 -10.56 24.02
C ILE A 150 5.13 -10.92 25.50
N GLU A 151 4.80 -12.17 25.78
CA GLU A 151 4.87 -12.77 27.11
C GLU A 151 6.03 -13.77 27.17
N THR A 152 6.94 -13.54 28.12
CA THR A 152 8.08 -14.42 28.36
C THR A 152 7.75 -15.42 29.47
N GLN A 153 7.82 -16.71 29.17
CA GLN A 153 7.56 -17.83 30.07
C GLN A 153 8.84 -18.63 30.31
N GLY A 154 9.67 -18.14 31.25
CA GLY A 154 10.91 -18.81 31.65
C GLY A 154 10.78 -19.52 33.01
N SER A 155 11.90 -20.08 33.50
CA SER A 155 11.98 -20.71 34.83
C SER A 155 11.65 -19.76 36.01
N VAL A 156 11.56 -18.45 35.75
CA VAL A 156 11.21 -17.41 36.72
C VAL A 156 9.78 -16.86 36.57
N GLY A 157 8.94 -17.49 35.73
CA GLY A 157 7.53 -17.13 35.52
C GLY A 157 7.27 -16.13 34.39
N ALA A 158 5.97 -15.79 34.22
CA ALA A 158 5.46 -14.94 33.14
C ALA A 158 5.83 -13.46 33.33
N LYS A 159 6.48 -12.84 32.36
CA LYS A 159 6.71 -11.38 32.31
C LYS A 159 6.26 -10.80 30.97
N LYS A 160 5.42 -9.77 31.03
CA LYS A 160 5.01 -8.96 29.87
C LYS A 160 6.13 -8.01 29.48
N HIS A 161 6.55 -8.06 28.23
CA HIS A 161 7.51 -7.10 27.68
C HIS A 161 6.73 -5.90 27.11
N PRO A 162 6.87 -4.69 27.68
CA PRO A 162 6.12 -3.54 27.20
C PRO A 162 6.68 -3.03 25.87
N HIS A 163 5.77 -2.68 24.95
CA HIS A 163 6.08 -1.86 23.78
C HIS A 163 6.61 -0.51 24.24
N ARG A 164 7.89 -0.22 23.98
CA ARG A 164 8.47 1.11 24.20
C ARG A 164 9.08 1.64 22.92
#